data_AF-I3VZV9-F1
#
_entry.id   AF-I3VZV9-F1
#
_cell.length_a   1.000
_cell.length_b   1.000
_cell.length_c   1.000
_cell.angle_alpha   90.00
_cell.angle_beta   90.00
_cell.angle_gamma   90.00
#
_symmetry.space_group_name_H-M   'P 1'
#
loop_
_entity.id
_entity.type
_entity.pdbx_description
1 polymer ?
#
loop_
_entity_poly.entity_id
_entity_poly.type
_entity_poly.pdbx_seq_one_letter_code
_entity_poly.pdbx_strand_id
1 'polypeptide(L)'
;MVDVLVIGGGNAALCAALTARETGASVLLLEAAPKEWRGGNSQHTRNLRCMHDAPQDVLVESYPEEEFWQDLWRVTEGNTNEALARLVIRTSSQCRDWMRQHGVNFQPPLSGALHVARTNAFFMGGGKALINAYYRSAEKLGVQIRYNTPVQALELHNGEFVAALAGHERIEAKACVLAAGGFESNREWLREAWGENTRGEWPADNFLIRGTRFNQGVLLKFMIDAGADIIGDPSQSHCVAIDARAPLYDGGICTRVDCVSLGVVVNRDAERFYDEGEDFWPKRYVIWGRLIAHQPGKIGYSIIDSKAIGHFMPPVFPGAQANTLSELARQLGLDPKHFTHTVEHYNQACQLGQFDHSKLDNCATQGLTPPKTHWARPIDTPPTTVMPCDQGSPLPISD
;
A
#
# COMPACT_ATOMS: atom_id res chain seq x y z
N MET A 1 -10.48 -28.68 -23.28
CA MET A 1 -9.97 -28.54 -21.90
C MET A 1 -8.56 -27.99 -21.99
N VAL A 2 -8.26 -26.93 -21.25
CA VAL A 2 -6.88 -26.40 -21.15
C VAL A 2 -6.09 -27.16 -20.10
N ASP A 3 -4.76 -27.10 -20.18
CA ASP A 3 -3.90 -27.74 -19.19
C ASP A 3 -3.92 -26.96 -17.87
N VAL A 4 -3.80 -25.64 -17.93
CA VAL A 4 -3.76 -24.77 -16.75
C VAL A 4 -4.81 -23.67 -16.85
N LEU A 5 -5.69 -23.62 -15.85
CA LEU A 5 -6.56 -22.48 -15.60
C LEU A 5 -5.90 -21.54 -14.59
N VAL A 6 -5.82 -20.26 -14.91
CA VAL A 6 -5.33 -19.22 -13.99
C VAL A 6 -6.48 -18.28 -13.66
N ILE A 7 -6.75 -18.07 -12.38
CA ILE A 7 -7.83 -17.17 -11.94
C ILE A 7 -7.23 -15.93 -11.27
N GLY A 8 -7.58 -14.77 -11.82
CA GLY A 8 -6.98 -13.47 -11.51
C GLY A 8 -6.17 -12.94 -12.70
N GLY A 9 -6.01 -11.61 -12.78
CA GLY A 9 -5.23 -10.96 -13.83
C GLY A 9 -4.22 -9.93 -13.31
N GLY A 10 -3.78 -10.11 -12.06
CA GLY A 10 -2.66 -9.37 -11.44
C GLY A 10 -1.29 -10.00 -11.73
N ASN A 11 -0.25 -9.50 -11.05
CA ASN A 11 1.14 -9.90 -11.28
C ASN A 11 1.37 -11.41 -11.09
N ALA A 12 0.89 -11.99 -9.98
CA ALA A 12 1.05 -13.42 -9.69
C ALA A 12 0.40 -14.30 -10.76
N ALA A 13 -0.82 -13.95 -11.18
CA ALA A 13 -1.53 -14.68 -12.23
C ALA A 13 -0.80 -14.63 -13.58
N LEU A 14 -0.31 -13.44 -13.95
CA LEU A 14 0.43 -13.27 -15.20
C LEU A 14 1.77 -14.02 -15.17
N CYS A 15 2.50 -14.00 -14.06
CA CYS A 15 3.70 -14.81 -13.91
C CYS A 15 3.40 -16.30 -14.08
N ALA A 16 2.37 -16.82 -13.39
CA ALA A 16 1.95 -18.22 -13.52
C ALA A 16 1.56 -18.57 -14.96
N ALA A 17 0.78 -17.72 -15.63
CA ALA A 17 0.36 -17.94 -17.01
C ALA A 17 1.54 -17.93 -17.99
N LEU A 18 2.47 -16.99 -17.84
CA LEU A 18 3.66 -16.90 -18.69
C LEU A 18 4.55 -18.13 -18.51
N THR A 19 4.88 -18.48 -17.26
CA THR A 19 5.70 -19.66 -16.96
C THR A 19 5.05 -20.96 -17.46
N ALA A 20 3.73 -21.13 -17.31
CA ALA A 20 3.02 -22.28 -17.85
C ALA A 20 3.07 -22.35 -19.39
N ARG A 21 3.02 -21.21 -20.09
CA ARG A 21 3.20 -21.18 -21.54
C ARG A 21 4.64 -21.48 -21.96
N GLU A 22 5.63 -21.02 -21.22
CA GLU A 22 7.04 -21.29 -21.48
C GLU A 22 7.37 -22.79 -21.36
N THR A 23 6.64 -23.53 -20.53
CA THR A 23 6.75 -24.99 -20.40
C THR A 23 5.88 -25.77 -21.40
N GLY A 24 5.15 -25.07 -22.29
CA GLY A 24 4.36 -25.67 -23.37
C GLY A 24 2.91 -26.00 -23.02
N ALA A 25 2.44 -25.69 -21.81
CA ALA A 25 1.05 -25.94 -21.40
C ALA A 25 0.08 -24.99 -22.10
N SER A 26 -1.14 -25.44 -22.42
CA SER A 26 -2.24 -24.56 -22.81
C SER A 26 -2.83 -23.83 -21.59
N VAL A 27 -3.03 -22.51 -21.70
CA VAL A 27 -3.42 -21.66 -20.57
C VAL A 27 -4.67 -20.83 -20.90
N LEU A 28 -5.64 -20.86 -19.99
CA LEU A 28 -6.75 -19.91 -19.93
C LEU A 28 -6.61 -19.07 -18.66
N LEU A 29 -6.65 -17.74 -18.80
CA LEU A 29 -6.66 -16.78 -17.70
C LEU A 29 -8.04 -16.13 -17.62
N LEU A 30 -8.63 -16.14 -16.41
CA LEU A 30 -9.91 -15.49 -16.11
C LEU A 30 -9.69 -14.25 -15.23
N GLU A 31 -10.14 -13.10 -15.71
CA GLU A 31 -10.10 -11.83 -14.98
C GLU A 31 -11.53 -11.33 -14.75
N ALA A 32 -11.84 -11.02 -13.49
CA ALA A 32 -13.13 -10.48 -13.08
C ALA A 32 -13.34 -9.06 -13.62
N ALA A 33 -12.29 -8.25 -13.65
CA ALA A 33 -12.32 -6.88 -14.15
C ALA A 33 -12.51 -6.83 -15.68
N PRO A 34 -13.09 -5.75 -16.21
CA PRO A 34 -13.04 -5.46 -17.63
C PRO A 34 -11.60 -5.09 -18.04
N LYS A 35 -11.31 -5.15 -19.35
CA LYS A 35 -9.95 -4.99 -19.90
C LYS A 35 -9.30 -3.66 -19.51
N GLU A 36 -10.07 -2.58 -19.47
CA GLU A 36 -9.61 -1.23 -19.12
C GLU A 36 -9.17 -1.10 -17.64
N TRP A 37 -9.66 -1.98 -16.77
CA TRP A 37 -9.35 -2.01 -15.33
C TRP A 37 -8.50 -3.24 -14.93
N ARG A 38 -7.93 -3.96 -15.90
CA ARG A 38 -7.11 -5.15 -15.67
C ARG A 38 -5.85 -4.87 -14.84
N GLY A 39 -5.32 -5.90 -14.20
CA GLY A 39 -4.06 -5.82 -13.44
C GLY A 39 -4.23 -5.88 -11.94
N GLY A 40 -5.47 -5.91 -11.45
CA GLY A 40 -5.78 -5.92 -10.04
C GLY A 40 -5.11 -4.76 -9.29
N ASN A 41 -4.63 -5.05 -8.09
CA ASN A 41 -3.85 -4.10 -7.31
C ASN A 41 -2.40 -3.96 -7.81
N SER A 42 -1.88 -4.92 -8.56
CA SER A 42 -0.51 -4.90 -9.07
C SER A 42 -0.23 -3.72 -10.02
N GLN A 43 -1.25 -3.16 -10.67
CA GLN A 43 -1.10 -1.97 -11.51
C GLN A 43 -0.63 -0.73 -10.73
N HIS A 44 -0.85 -0.71 -9.42
CA HIS A 44 -0.52 0.41 -8.55
C HIS A 44 0.84 0.26 -7.85
N THR A 45 1.52 -0.88 -8.04
CA THR A 45 2.88 -1.14 -7.52
C THR A 45 3.92 -0.21 -8.18
N ARG A 46 5.00 0.12 -7.48
CA ARG A 46 6.05 1.04 -8.00
C ARG A 46 7.43 0.40 -8.18
N ASN A 47 7.73 -0.60 -7.37
CA ASN A 47 9.03 -1.25 -7.35
C ASN A 47 8.84 -2.68 -6.82
N LEU A 48 9.92 -3.44 -6.88
CA LEU A 48 10.09 -4.63 -6.06
C LEU A 48 11.40 -4.54 -5.27
N ARG A 49 11.45 -5.23 -4.13
CA ARG A 49 12.69 -5.41 -3.38
C ARG A 49 13.42 -6.64 -3.91
N CYS A 50 14.74 -6.54 -4.14
CA CYS A 50 15.53 -7.61 -4.74
C CYS A 50 16.84 -7.86 -3.99
N MET A 51 17.12 -9.13 -3.71
CA MET A 51 18.45 -9.58 -3.30
C MET A 51 19.46 -9.43 -4.45
N HIS A 52 20.69 -9.04 -4.12
CA HIS A 52 21.85 -8.98 -5.03
C HIS A 52 23.16 -8.88 -4.23
N ASP A 53 24.20 -9.61 -4.64
CA ASP A 53 25.49 -9.62 -3.94
C ASP A 53 26.45 -8.48 -4.35
N ALA A 54 26.14 -7.79 -5.46
CA ALA A 54 26.92 -6.69 -6.00
C ALA A 54 26.01 -5.76 -6.83
N PRO A 55 26.44 -4.51 -7.13
CA PRO A 55 25.63 -3.57 -7.91
C PRO A 55 25.15 -4.18 -9.23
N GLN A 56 23.87 -4.04 -9.54
CA GLN A 56 23.26 -4.70 -10.70
C GLN A 56 22.13 -3.84 -11.31
N ASP A 57 22.37 -3.33 -12.51
CA ASP A 57 21.47 -2.44 -13.26
C ASP A 57 21.17 -1.14 -12.51
N VAL A 58 19.94 -0.96 -12.02
CA VAL A 58 19.50 0.22 -11.25
C VAL A 58 19.74 0.08 -9.75
N LEU A 59 20.13 -1.11 -9.28
CA LEU A 59 20.47 -1.37 -7.89
C LEU A 59 21.93 -1.03 -7.63
N VAL A 60 22.16 -0.24 -6.59
CA VAL A 60 23.49 0.15 -6.12
C VAL A 60 23.92 -0.72 -4.94
N GLU A 61 25.24 -0.82 -4.72
CA GLU A 61 25.81 -1.61 -3.62
C GLU A 61 25.33 -3.07 -3.61
N SER A 62 25.31 -3.72 -2.43
CA SER A 62 24.80 -5.08 -2.25
C SER A 62 23.67 -5.11 -1.23
N TYR A 63 22.75 -6.04 -1.41
CA TYR A 63 21.70 -6.39 -0.46
C TYR A 63 21.59 -7.92 -0.41
N PRO A 64 22.45 -8.58 0.37
CA PRO A 64 22.56 -10.03 0.38
C PRO A 64 21.39 -10.69 1.11
N GLU A 65 21.24 -12.01 0.94
CA GLU A 65 20.14 -12.78 1.52
C GLU A 65 19.97 -12.56 3.03
N GLU A 66 21.06 -12.60 3.80
CA GLU A 66 20.97 -12.51 5.25
C GLU A 66 20.54 -11.12 5.72
N GLU A 67 20.99 -10.05 5.05
CA GLU A 67 20.53 -8.70 5.38
C GLU A 67 19.03 -8.55 5.09
N PHE A 68 18.56 -9.07 3.95
CA PHE A 68 17.15 -9.04 3.60
C PHE A 68 16.32 -9.90 4.58
N TRP A 69 16.81 -11.08 4.96
CA TRP A 69 16.17 -11.90 5.98
C TRP A 69 16.03 -11.17 7.32
N GLN A 70 17.09 -10.53 7.81
CA GLN A 70 17.05 -9.78 9.07
C GLN A 70 16.11 -8.58 9.01
N ASP A 71 16.06 -7.88 7.88
CA ASP A 71 15.08 -6.81 7.66
C ASP A 71 13.64 -7.35 7.73
N LEU A 72 13.35 -8.47 7.06
CA LEU A 72 12.04 -9.10 7.06
C LEU A 72 11.66 -9.57 8.47
N TRP A 73 12.55 -10.33 9.11
CA TRP A 73 12.35 -10.85 10.47
C TRP A 73 12.07 -9.73 11.48
N ARG A 74 12.78 -8.61 11.37
CA ARG A 74 12.57 -7.44 12.22
C ARG A 74 11.19 -6.81 12.00
N VAL A 75 10.73 -6.65 10.77
CA VAL A 75 9.43 -6.01 10.49
C VAL A 75 8.24 -6.92 10.79
N THR A 76 8.43 -8.24 10.70
CA THR A 76 7.39 -9.21 11.07
C THR A 76 7.47 -9.62 12.54
N GLU A 77 8.43 -9.12 13.31
CA GLU A 77 8.70 -9.54 14.70
C GLU A 77 8.85 -11.07 14.83
N GLY A 78 9.45 -11.70 13.82
CA GLY A 78 9.58 -13.15 13.72
C GLY A 78 8.31 -13.92 13.31
N ASN A 79 7.16 -13.26 13.12
CA ASN A 79 5.93 -13.87 12.62
C ASN A 79 5.96 -14.06 11.09
N THR A 80 6.81 -14.97 10.62
CA THR A 80 6.95 -15.33 9.20
C THR A 80 7.42 -16.76 9.05
N ASN A 81 7.29 -17.33 7.84
CA ASN A 81 7.85 -18.64 7.52
C ASN A 81 9.23 -18.47 6.88
N GLU A 82 10.30 -18.79 7.62
CA GLU A 82 11.67 -18.60 7.14
C GLU A 82 11.96 -19.35 5.82
N ALA A 83 11.44 -20.57 5.65
CA ALA A 83 11.68 -21.34 4.44
C ALA A 83 11.07 -20.67 3.20
N LEU A 84 9.82 -20.19 3.31
CA LEU A 84 9.15 -19.45 2.23
C LEU A 84 9.78 -18.07 2.01
N ALA A 85 10.12 -17.35 3.09
CA ALA A 85 10.80 -16.06 3.01
C ALA A 85 12.14 -16.18 2.27
N ARG A 86 13.00 -17.14 2.66
CA ARG A 86 14.29 -17.36 2.00
C ARG A 86 14.14 -17.83 0.56
N LEU A 87 13.10 -18.61 0.24
CA LEU A 87 12.78 -18.95 -1.14
C LEU A 87 12.52 -17.68 -1.97
N VAL A 88 11.63 -16.80 -1.51
CA VAL A 88 11.32 -15.53 -2.19
C VAL A 88 12.57 -14.65 -2.31
N ILE A 89 13.34 -14.49 -1.23
CA ILE A 89 14.56 -13.69 -1.21
C ILE A 89 15.56 -14.19 -2.26
N ARG A 90 15.88 -15.49 -2.26
CA ARG A 90 16.83 -16.08 -3.22
C ARG A 90 16.34 -15.94 -4.65
N THR A 91 15.07 -16.25 -4.92
CA THR A 91 14.51 -16.17 -6.27
C THR A 91 14.40 -14.72 -6.77
N SER A 92 14.28 -13.73 -5.88
CA SER A 92 14.27 -12.31 -6.26
C SER A 92 15.54 -11.85 -6.97
N SER A 93 16.68 -12.53 -6.75
CA SER A 93 17.95 -12.22 -7.43
C SER A 93 17.91 -12.45 -8.93
N GLN A 94 17.07 -13.39 -9.38
CA GLN A 94 17.00 -13.83 -10.78
C GLN A 94 15.77 -13.25 -11.52
N CYS A 95 14.80 -12.70 -10.79
CA CYS A 95 13.53 -12.32 -11.40
C CYS A 95 13.68 -11.21 -12.45
N ARG A 96 14.55 -10.21 -12.24
CA ARG A 96 14.61 -9.00 -13.10
C ARG A 96 14.91 -9.31 -14.56
N ASP A 97 15.80 -10.26 -14.84
CA ASP A 97 16.13 -10.64 -16.22
C ASP A 97 14.94 -11.32 -16.91
N TRP A 98 14.23 -12.20 -16.21
CA TRP A 98 12.97 -12.78 -16.68
C TRP A 98 11.90 -11.70 -16.91
N MET A 99 11.77 -10.72 -16.00
CA MET A 99 10.85 -9.59 -16.19
C MET A 99 11.19 -8.80 -17.47
N ARG A 100 12.48 -8.57 -17.76
CA ARG A 100 12.93 -7.87 -18.98
C ARG A 100 12.62 -8.66 -20.25
N GLN A 101 12.74 -9.98 -20.24
CA GLN A 101 12.37 -10.84 -21.37
C GLN A 101 10.88 -10.68 -21.75
N HIS A 102 10.04 -10.36 -20.77
CA HIS A 102 8.62 -10.05 -20.97
C HIS A 102 8.31 -8.54 -21.11
N GLY A 103 9.33 -7.71 -21.35
CA GLY A 103 9.18 -6.29 -21.70
C GLY A 103 9.04 -5.33 -20.52
N VAL A 104 9.34 -5.77 -19.30
CA VAL A 104 9.41 -4.89 -18.12
C VAL A 104 10.75 -4.16 -18.13
N ASN A 105 10.72 -2.86 -17.86
CA ASN A 105 11.91 -2.02 -17.77
C ASN A 105 12.02 -1.42 -16.38
N PHE A 106 13.26 -1.13 -15.97
CA PHE A 106 13.57 -0.55 -14.67
C PHE A 106 14.17 0.85 -14.83
N GLN A 107 14.04 1.66 -13.78
CA GLN A 107 14.63 2.98 -13.69
C GLN A 107 15.24 3.19 -12.29
N PRO A 108 16.21 4.11 -12.15
CA PRO A 108 16.67 4.53 -10.84
C PRO A 108 15.52 5.11 -9.98
N PRO A 109 15.66 5.09 -8.64
CA PRO A 109 14.72 5.76 -7.75
C PRO A 109 14.63 7.26 -8.06
N LEU A 110 13.45 7.82 -7.81
CA LEU A 110 13.25 9.27 -7.84
C LEU A 110 13.95 9.92 -6.64
N SER A 111 14.23 11.23 -6.70
CA SER A 111 15.00 11.97 -5.68
C SER A 111 14.56 11.73 -4.23
N GLY A 112 13.26 11.59 -3.97
CA GLY A 112 12.75 11.26 -2.63
C GLY A 112 13.09 9.85 -2.13
N ALA A 113 13.31 8.89 -3.03
CA ALA A 113 13.49 7.47 -2.71
C ALA A 113 14.96 7.00 -2.80
N LEU A 114 15.94 7.91 -2.79
CA LEU A 114 17.36 7.55 -2.94
C LEU A 114 17.86 6.62 -1.83
N HIS A 115 17.31 6.71 -0.62
CA HIS A 115 17.68 5.86 0.51
C HIS A 115 17.29 4.37 0.33
N VAL A 116 16.41 4.04 -0.63
CA VAL A 116 16.08 2.65 -1.02
C VAL A 116 16.69 2.26 -2.37
N ALA A 117 17.62 3.05 -2.91
CA ALA A 117 18.30 2.74 -4.18
C ALA A 117 19.02 1.39 -4.16
N ARG A 118 19.52 1.02 -2.97
CA ARG A 118 20.17 -0.27 -2.74
C ARG A 118 19.17 -1.42 -2.78
N THR A 119 18.02 -1.28 -2.14
CA THR A 119 17.12 -2.43 -1.88
C THR A 119 16.02 -2.61 -2.92
N ASN A 120 15.59 -1.54 -3.61
CA ASN A 120 14.38 -1.54 -4.44
C ASN A 120 14.66 -1.17 -5.90
N ALA A 121 14.24 -2.04 -6.84
CA ALA A 121 14.28 -1.78 -8.27
C ALA A 121 12.94 -1.18 -8.73
N PHE A 122 12.95 0.04 -9.27
CA PHE A 122 11.73 0.75 -9.65
C PHE A 122 11.33 0.45 -11.10
N PHE A 123 10.03 0.22 -11.32
CA PHE A 123 9.51 -0.02 -12.66
C PHE A 123 9.43 1.28 -13.46
N MET A 124 10.00 1.28 -14.67
CA MET A 124 9.83 2.38 -15.61
C MET A 124 8.37 2.43 -16.06
N GLY A 125 7.68 3.54 -15.74
CA GLY A 125 6.25 3.69 -15.95
C GLY A 125 5.34 3.03 -14.88
N GLY A 126 5.92 2.48 -13.80
CA GLY A 126 5.18 1.90 -12.67
C GLY A 126 4.46 0.58 -12.97
N GLY A 127 3.63 0.13 -12.03
CA GLY A 127 2.92 -1.15 -12.06
C GLY A 127 2.01 -1.30 -13.27
N LYS A 128 1.41 -0.21 -13.76
CA LYS A 128 0.60 -0.23 -14.97
C LYS A 128 1.42 -0.59 -16.22
N ALA A 129 2.67 -0.12 -16.30
CA ALA A 129 3.58 -0.49 -17.39
C ALA A 129 4.01 -1.96 -17.29
N LEU A 130 4.35 -2.42 -16.07
CA LEU A 130 4.63 -3.83 -15.76
C LEU A 130 3.49 -4.75 -16.23
N ILE A 131 2.28 -4.48 -15.77
CA ILE A 131 1.11 -5.29 -16.09
C ILE A 131 0.84 -5.30 -17.59
N ASN A 132 0.90 -4.13 -18.24
CA ASN A 132 0.70 -4.06 -19.69
C ASN A 132 1.77 -4.81 -20.49
N ALA A 133 3.02 -4.84 -20.02
CA ALA A 133 4.07 -5.64 -20.63
C ALA A 133 3.77 -7.14 -20.55
N TYR A 134 3.38 -7.61 -19.37
CA TYR A 134 3.00 -9.00 -19.16
C TYR A 134 1.77 -9.43 -19.95
N TYR A 135 0.72 -8.60 -20.01
CA TYR A 135 -0.43 -8.92 -20.87
C TYR A 135 -0.03 -9.04 -22.34
N ARG A 136 0.81 -8.14 -22.88
CA ARG A 136 1.31 -8.26 -24.26
C ARG A 136 2.12 -9.53 -24.46
N SER A 137 2.97 -9.89 -23.49
CA SER A 137 3.75 -11.12 -23.57
C SER A 137 2.87 -12.37 -23.49
N ALA A 138 1.84 -12.36 -22.62
CA ALA A 138 0.91 -13.46 -22.46
C ALA A 138 0.11 -13.69 -23.75
N GLU A 139 -0.42 -12.61 -24.36
CA GLU A 139 -1.09 -12.66 -25.66
C GLU A 139 -0.15 -13.20 -26.75
N LYS A 140 1.11 -12.72 -26.81
CA LYS A 140 2.12 -13.20 -27.78
C LYS A 140 2.45 -14.68 -27.61
N LEU A 141 2.50 -15.19 -26.37
CA LEU A 141 2.74 -16.59 -26.07
C LEU A 141 1.48 -17.46 -26.23
N GLY A 142 0.32 -16.88 -26.54
CA GLY A 142 -0.92 -17.62 -26.78
C GLY A 142 -1.72 -17.97 -25.52
N VAL A 143 -1.57 -17.22 -24.42
CA VAL A 143 -2.50 -17.28 -23.30
C VAL A 143 -3.87 -16.82 -23.77
N GLN A 144 -4.92 -17.62 -23.53
CA GLN A 144 -6.29 -17.20 -23.75
C GLN A 144 -6.74 -16.38 -22.55
N ILE A 145 -7.24 -15.16 -22.77
CA ILE A 145 -7.59 -14.23 -21.68
C ILE A 145 -9.08 -13.88 -21.80
N ARG A 146 -9.84 -14.14 -20.74
CA ARG A 146 -11.25 -13.74 -20.63
C ARG A 146 -11.41 -12.69 -19.54
N TYR A 147 -11.84 -11.51 -19.95
CA TYR A 147 -12.23 -10.42 -19.04
C TYR A 147 -13.71 -10.56 -18.65
N ASN A 148 -14.16 -9.79 -17.66
CA ASN A 148 -15.54 -9.81 -17.16
C ASN A 148 -16.00 -11.23 -16.77
N THR A 149 -15.09 -12.07 -16.28
CA THR A 149 -15.36 -13.47 -15.96
C THR A 149 -15.07 -13.73 -14.47
N PRO A 150 -15.88 -13.17 -13.55
CA PRO A 150 -15.73 -13.43 -12.14
C PRO A 150 -16.05 -14.91 -11.84
N VAL A 151 -15.09 -15.60 -11.23
CA VAL A 151 -15.28 -16.97 -10.74
C VAL A 151 -15.83 -16.89 -9.31
N GLN A 152 -16.94 -17.59 -9.06
CA GLN A 152 -17.67 -17.51 -7.79
C GLN A 152 -17.38 -18.70 -6.88
N ALA A 153 -17.04 -19.86 -7.47
CA ALA A 153 -16.81 -21.08 -6.75
C ALA A 153 -15.93 -22.04 -7.55
N LEU A 154 -15.40 -23.05 -6.87
CA LEU A 154 -14.66 -24.16 -7.47
C LEU A 154 -15.41 -25.47 -7.20
N GLU A 155 -15.41 -26.36 -8.17
CA GLU A 155 -15.80 -27.75 -7.98
C GLU A 155 -14.58 -28.53 -7.52
N LEU A 156 -14.65 -29.07 -6.30
CA LEU A 156 -13.60 -29.86 -5.69
C LEU A 156 -14.13 -31.27 -5.39
N HIS A 157 -13.37 -32.31 -5.73
CA HIS A 157 -13.66 -33.69 -5.36
C HIS A 157 -12.51 -34.23 -4.53
N ASN A 158 -12.77 -34.61 -3.27
CA ASN A 158 -11.74 -35.09 -2.33
C ASN A 158 -10.52 -34.15 -2.21
N GLY A 159 -10.75 -32.84 -2.30
CA GLY A 159 -9.68 -31.82 -2.26
C GLY A 159 -9.00 -31.56 -3.61
N GLU A 160 -9.30 -32.32 -4.66
CA GLU A 160 -8.77 -32.10 -6.01
C GLU A 160 -9.66 -31.16 -6.82
N PHE A 161 -9.03 -30.25 -7.56
CA PHE A 161 -9.73 -29.33 -8.46
C PHE A 161 -10.31 -30.07 -9.68
N VAL A 162 -11.58 -29.78 -10.00
CA VAL A 162 -12.26 -30.31 -11.18
C VAL A 162 -12.62 -29.20 -12.17
N ALA A 163 -13.27 -28.14 -11.68
CA ALA A 163 -13.73 -27.04 -12.52
C ALA A 163 -13.87 -25.72 -11.76
N ALA A 164 -13.82 -24.61 -12.47
CA ALA A 164 -14.20 -23.30 -11.97
C ALA A 164 -15.61 -22.93 -12.44
N LEU A 165 -16.39 -22.28 -11.58
CA LEU A 165 -17.75 -21.84 -11.87
C LEU A 165 -17.78 -20.32 -12.05
N ALA A 166 -18.10 -19.87 -13.27
CA ALA A 166 -18.18 -18.47 -13.64
C ALA A 166 -19.56 -18.17 -14.23
N GLY A 167 -20.49 -17.66 -13.40
CA GLY A 167 -21.89 -17.52 -13.80
C GLY A 167 -22.51 -18.88 -14.09
N HIS A 168 -23.01 -19.09 -15.31
CA HIS A 168 -23.58 -20.37 -15.74
C HIS A 168 -22.55 -21.30 -16.40
N GLU A 169 -21.30 -20.85 -16.56
CA GLU A 169 -20.26 -21.63 -17.19
C GLU A 169 -19.49 -22.47 -16.18
N ARG A 170 -19.28 -23.74 -16.55
CA ARG A 170 -18.41 -24.68 -15.85
C ARG A 170 -17.15 -24.91 -16.69
N ILE A 171 -15.99 -24.52 -16.15
CA ILE A 171 -14.73 -24.47 -16.87
C ILE A 171 -13.76 -25.50 -16.28
N GLU A 172 -13.56 -26.61 -16.98
CA GLU A 172 -12.63 -27.67 -16.58
C GLU A 172 -11.19 -27.39 -17.05
N ALA A 173 -10.22 -27.79 -16.24
CA ALA A 173 -8.79 -27.80 -16.56
C ALA A 173 -8.06 -28.88 -15.78
N LYS A 174 -6.86 -29.28 -16.22
CA LYS A 174 -6.06 -30.29 -15.50
C LYS A 174 -5.48 -29.76 -14.18
N ALA A 175 -5.14 -28.47 -14.15
CA ALA A 175 -4.66 -27.77 -12.96
C ALA A 175 -5.25 -26.36 -12.90
N CYS A 176 -5.37 -25.82 -11.69
CA CYS A 176 -5.83 -24.46 -11.44
C CYS A 176 -4.83 -23.71 -10.56
N VAL A 177 -4.49 -22.48 -10.94
CA VAL A 177 -3.72 -21.53 -10.12
C VAL A 177 -4.64 -20.42 -9.66
N LEU A 178 -4.87 -20.35 -8.34
CA LEU A 178 -5.63 -19.27 -7.71
C LEU A 178 -4.69 -18.10 -7.39
N ALA A 179 -4.81 -17.03 -8.16
CA ALA A 179 -4.05 -15.79 -7.98
C ALA A 179 -5.00 -14.58 -7.99
N ALA A 180 -6.11 -14.72 -7.24
CA ALA A 180 -7.27 -13.82 -7.27
C ALA A 180 -7.18 -12.62 -6.32
N GLY A 181 -6.05 -12.42 -5.64
CA GLY A 181 -5.85 -11.33 -4.69
C GLY A 181 -6.54 -11.55 -3.33
N GLY A 182 -6.64 -10.47 -2.56
CA GLY A 182 -7.27 -10.43 -1.24
C GLY A 182 -8.70 -9.92 -1.29
N PHE A 183 -9.14 -9.27 -0.21
CA PHE A 183 -10.50 -8.81 0.01
C PHE A 183 -10.63 -7.30 0.31
N GLU A 184 -9.60 -6.51 -0.01
CA GLU A 184 -9.50 -5.09 0.34
C GLU A 184 -10.62 -4.21 -0.27
N SER A 185 -11.42 -4.75 -1.19
CA SER A 185 -12.63 -4.08 -1.70
C SER A 185 -13.96 -4.64 -1.20
N ASN A 186 -13.92 -5.70 -0.40
CA ASN A 186 -15.08 -6.24 0.28
C ASN A 186 -15.29 -5.49 1.61
N ARG A 187 -16.15 -4.46 1.57
CA ARG A 187 -16.38 -3.58 2.71
C ARG A 187 -17.03 -4.27 3.89
N GLU A 188 -17.89 -5.26 3.64
CA GLU A 188 -18.52 -6.05 4.69
C GLU A 188 -17.48 -6.89 5.42
N TRP A 189 -16.61 -7.57 4.67
CA TRP A 189 -15.55 -8.39 5.27
C TRP A 189 -14.48 -7.54 5.97
N LEU A 190 -14.12 -6.37 5.41
CA LEU A 190 -13.27 -5.40 6.10
C LEU A 190 -13.88 -4.91 7.42
N ARG A 191 -15.18 -4.60 7.42
CA ARG A 191 -15.92 -4.20 8.61
C ARG A 191 -15.88 -5.30 9.68
N GLU A 192 -16.16 -6.54 9.30
CA GLU A 192 -16.06 -7.70 10.20
C GLU A 192 -14.63 -7.87 10.76
N ALA A 193 -13.62 -7.82 9.90
CA ALA A 193 -12.23 -8.05 10.28
C ALA A 193 -11.65 -6.97 11.22
N TRP A 194 -12.07 -5.71 11.07
CA TRP A 194 -11.57 -4.60 11.90
C TRP A 194 -12.41 -4.36 13.15
N GLY A 195 -13.64 -4.88 13.19
CA GLY A 195 -14.53 -4.77 14.33
C GLY A 195 -14.92 -3.34 14.67
N GLU A 196 -15.43 -3.19 15.89
CA GLU A 196 -15.84 -1.92 16.48
C GLU A 196 -14.75 -1.41 17.45
N ASN A 197 -14.46 -0.11 17.41
CA ASN A 197 -13.53 0.51 18.34
C ASN A 197 -14.20 0.85 19.68
N THR A 198 -13.43 1.33 20.65
CA THR A 198 -13.91 1.68 22.00
C THR A 198 -14.96 2.82 22.03
N ARG A 199 -15.18 3.50 20.91
CA ARG A 199 -16.17 4.60 20.76
C ARG A 199 -17.47 4.14 20.09
N GLY A 200 -17.61 2.85 19.79
CA GLY A 200 -18.76 2.34 19.04
C GLY A 200 -18.71 2.66 17.54
N GLU A 201 -17.54 2.99 17.02
CA GLU A 201 -17.33 3.29 15.60
C GLU A 201 -16.63 2.12 14.92
N TRP A 202 -16.97 1.83 13.67
CA TRP A 202 -16.31 0.81 12.86
C TRP A 202 -15.16 1.47 12.08
N PRO A 203 -13.88 1.17 12.36
CA PRO A 203 -12.73 1.84 11.73
C PRO A 203 -12.74 1.70 10.20
N ALA A 204 -13.11 0.53 9.69
CA ALA A 204 -13.12 0.25 8.26
C ALA A 204 -14.20 0.98 7.45
N ASP A 205 -15.21 1.58 8.10
CA ASP A 205 -16.35 2.20 7.40
C ASP A 205 -15.93 3.39 6.51
N ASN A 206 -14.85 4.11 6.85
CA ASN A 206 -14.36 5.25 6.05
C ASN A 206 -13.14 4.91 5.19
N PHE A 207 -12.75 3.64 5.10
CA PHE A 207 -11.59 3.28 4.28
C PHE A 207 -11.80 3.67 2.82
N LEU A 208 -10.89 4.53 2.35
CA LEU A 208 -10.71 4.83 0.95
C LEU A 208 -9.73 3.79 0.39
N ILE A 209 -10.18 3.02 -0.60
CA ILE A 209 -9.46 1.86 -1.11
C ILE A 209 -8.58 2.34 -2.26
N ARG A 210 -7.27 2.40 -2.02
CA ARG A 210 -6.32 2.88 -3.04
C ARG A 210 -6.24 1.97 -4.27
N GLY A 211 -6.69 0.73 -4.10
CA GLY A 211 -6.68 -0.34 -5.09
C GLY A 211 -7.95 -0.45 -5.92
N THR A 212 -7.99 -1.53 -6.70
CA THR A 212 -9.09 -1.85 -7.60
C THR A 212 -10.34 -2.26 -6.83
N ARG A 213 -11.51 -1.82 -7.27
CA ARG A 213 -12.81 -2.26 -6.71
C ARG A 213 -13.12 -3.75 -6.90
N PHE A 214 -12.38 -4.46 -7.76
CA PHE A 214 -12.66 -5.86 -8.10
C PHE A 214 -12.04 -6.88 -7.13
N ASN A 215 -11.22 -6.43 -6.18
CA ASN A 215 -10.51 -7.29 -5.23
C ASN A 215 -11.40 -7.67 -4.02
N GLN A 216 -12.37 -8.56 -4.29
CA GLN A 216 -13.48 -8.88 -3.40
C GLN A 216 -13.25 -10.11 -2.50
N GLY A 217 -12.13 -10.82 -2.67
CA GLY A 217 -11.80 -11.99 -1.85
C GLY A 217 -12.69 -13.21 -2.05
N VAL A 218 -13.48 -13.27 -3.13
CA VAL A 218 -14.51 -14.31 -3.35
C VAL A 218 -13.93 -15.72 -3.25
N LEU A 219 -12.85 -16.00 -4.00
CA LEU A 219 -12.24 -17.32 -3.96
C LEU A 219 -11.37 -17.55 -2.72
N LEU A 220 -10.84 -16.49 -2.10
CA LEU A 220 -10.16 -16.62 -0.82
C LEU A 220 -11.16 -17.10 0.25
N LYS A 221 -12.32 -16.44 0.35
CA LYS A 221 -13.40 -16.84 1.26
C LYS A 221 -13.92 -18.24 0.94
N PHE A 222 -14.13 -18.56 -0.33
CA PHE A 222 -14.52 -19.90 -0.75
C PHE A 222 -13.55 -20.98 -0.26
N MET A 223 -12.23 -20.77 -0.43
CA MET A 223 -11.23 -21.74 0.00
C MET A 223 -11.17 -21.88 1.53
N ILE A 224 -11.33 -20.76 2.26
CA ILE A 224 -11.46 -20.76 3.72
C ILE A 224 -12.65 -21.63 4.14
N ASP A 225 -13.81 -21.40 3.55
CA ASP A 225 -15.04 -22.14 3.87
C ASP A 225 -14.94 -23.62 3.45
N ALA A 226 -14.12 -23.94 2.45
CA ALA A 226 -13.77 -25.30 2.04
C ALA A 226 -12.72 -25.99 2.94
N GLY A 227 -12.22 -25.31 3.98
CA GLY A 227 -11.29 -25.86 4.96
C GLY A 227 -9.81 -25.71 4.61
N ALA A 228 -9.45 -24.80 3.72
CA ALA A 228 -8.05 -24.47 3.47
C ALA A 228 -7.41 -23.78 4.69
N ASP A 229 -6.14 -24.08 4.95
CA ASP A 229 -5.35 -23.38 5.95
C ASP A 229 -5.22 -21.90 5.60
N ILE A 230 -5.26 -21.06 6.63
CA ILE A 230 -5.16 -19.59 6.51
C ILE A 230 -3.83 -19.15 7.09
N ILE A 231 -3.16 -18.25 6.38
CA ILE A 231 -1.98 -17.53 6.86
C ILE A 231 -2.30 -16.03 6.78
N GLY A 232 -1.87 -15.27 7.78
CA GLY A 232 -2.06 -13.83 7.87
C GLY A 232 -3.16 -13.40 8.85
N ASP A 233 -3.16 -12.11 9.17
CA ASP A 233 -4.15 -11.48 10.05
C ASP A 233 -5.06 -10.57 9.19
N PRO A 234 -6.38 -10.86 9.12
CA PRO A 234 -7.31 -10.10 8.28
C PRO A 234 -7.50 -8.65 8.73
N SER A 235 -7.06 -8.29 9.94
CA SER A 235 -7.05 -6.92 10.43
C SER A 235 -5.78 -6.15 10.01
N GLN A 236 -4.79 -6.79 9.38
CA GLN A 236 -3.56 -6.15 8.91
C GLN A 236 -3.67 -5.64 7.48
N SER A 237 -3.04 -4.49 7.23
CA SER A 237 -3.10 -3.83 5.93
C SER A 237 -2.02 -2.71 5.84
N HIS A 238 -1.47 -2.44 4.65
CA HIS A 238 -0.67 -1.24 4.36
C HIS A 238 -1.47 0.09 4.40
N CYS A 239 -1.82 0.56 5.59
CA CYS A 239 -2.77 1.66 5.75
C CYS A 239 -2.09 3.03 5.87
N VAL A 240 -2.15 3.86 4.84
CA VAL A 240 -1.44 5.16 4.82
C VAL A 240 -2.39 6.33 5.02
N ALA A 241 -1.88 7.46 5.51
CA ALA A 241 -2.63 8.72 5.44
C ALA A 241 -2.77 9.16 3.98
N ILE A 242 -4.01 9.36 3.54
CA ILE A 242 -4.32 9.92 2.23
C ILE A 242 -5.22 11.13 2.36
N ASP A 243 -5.30 11.95 1.31
CA ASP A 243 -6.24 13.07 1.29
C ASP A 243 -7.68 12.56 1.39
N ALA A 244 -8.46 13.10 2.32
CA ALA A 244 -9.85 12.70 2.57
C ALA A 244 -10.79 12.95 1.38
N ARG A 245 -10.36 13.74 0.40
CA ARG A 245 -11.09 14.01 -0.84
C ARG A 245 -10.77 13.02 -1.96
N ALA A 246 -9.91 12.05 -1.70
CA ALA A 246 -9.57 11.00 -2.65
C ALA A 246 -10.81 10.16 -3.05
N PRO A 247 -10.84 9.61 -4.28
CA PRO A 247 -11.92 8.71 -4.67
C PRO A 247 -11.90 7.44 -3.82
N LEU A 248 -13.08 6.81 -3.67
CA LEU A 248 -13.24 5.58 -2.91
C LEU A 248 -12.40 4.41 -3.45
N TYR A 249 -12.18 4.35 -4.76
CA TYR A 249 -11.40 3.30 -5.43
C TYR A 249 -10.35 3.91 -6.37
N ASP A 250 -9.27 3.16 -6.60
CA ASP A 250 -8.26 3.45 -7.62
C ASP A 250 -7.57 4.83 -7.49
N GLY A 251 -7.57 5.41 -6.28
CA GLY A 251 -6.82 6.63 -5.98
C GLY A 251 -5.29 6.47 -6.08
N GLY A 252 -4.78 5.24 -5.97
CA GLY A 252 -3.39 4.92 -6.22
C GLY A 252 -2.42 5.58 -5.23
N ILE A 253 -1.17 5.80 -5.65
CA ILE A 253 -0.11 6.38 -4.79
C ILE A 253 -0.21 7.89 -4.64
N CYS A 254 -0.81 8.59 -5.58
CA CYS A 254 -0.81 10.06 -5.61
C CYS A 254 -1.70 10.70 -4.55
N THR A 255 -2.59 9.93 -3.92
CA THR A 255 -3.47 10.44 -2.86
C THR A 255 -2.79 10.57 -1.50
N ARG A 256 -1.55 10.08 -1.34
CA ARG A 256 -0.82 10.14 -0.06
C ARG A 256 -0.57 11.57 0.39
N VAL A 257 -0.60 11.77 1.70
CA VAL A 257 -0.17 13.01 2.35
C VAL A 257 1.22 12.80 2.94
N ASP A 258 2.24 13.28 2.23
CA ASP A 258 3.65 13.03 2.57
C ASP A 258 4.24 14.03 3.57
N CYS A 259 3.49 15.07 3.95
CA CYS A 259 3.98 16.11 4.86
C CYS A 259 3.78 15.80 6.36
N VAL A 260 3.25 14.62 6.70
CA VAL A 260 2.91 14.25 8.09
C VAL A 260 4.10 14.45 9.03
N SER A 261 5.30 14.01 8.65
CA SER A 261 6.50 14.14 9.47
C SER A 261 7.01 15.57 9.63
N LEU A 262 6.68 16.45 8.68
CA LEU A 262 7.08 17.86 8.67
C LEU A 262 6.05 18.79 9.34
N GLY A 263 4.94 18.23 9.81
CA GLY A 263 3.84 18.97 10.41
C GLY A 263 3.43 18.44 11.78
N VAL A 264 2.22 18.87 12.16
CA VAL A 264 1.46 18.39 13.33
C VAL A 264 0.18 17.75 12.82
N VAL A 265 -0.22 16.62 13.38
CA VAL A 265 -1.49 15.97 13.03
C VAL A 265 -2.45 16.05 14.21
N VAL A 266 -3.64 16.59 13.98
CA VAL A 266 -4.73 16.61 14.97
C VAL A 266 -5.94 15.82 14.49
N ASN A 267 -6.70 15.23 15.40
CA ASN A 267 -7.97 14.57 15.11
C ASN A 267 -9.13 15.59 15.02
N ARG A 268 -10.37 15.10 14.84
CA ARG A 268 -11.60 15.91 14.82
C ARG A 268 -11.84 16.73 16.09
N ASP A 269 -11.28 16.30 17.22
CA ASP A 269 -11.45 16.96 18.51
C ASP A 269 -10.31 17.99 18.76
N ALA A 270 -9.48 18.24 17.73
CA ALA A 270 -8.32 19.13 17.73
C ALA A 270 -7.16 18.70 18.66
N GLU A 271 -7.04 17.39 18.89
CA GLU A 271 -6.01 16.80 19.74
C GLU A 271 -4.96 16.05 18.90
N ARG A 272 -3.68 16.16 19.29
CA ARG A 272 -2.62 15.30 18.77
C ARG A 272 -2.76 13.90 19.35
N PHE A 273 -2.47 12.87 18.55
CA PHE A 273 -2.70 11.48 18.94
C PHE A 273 -1.53 10.53 18.66
N TYR A 274 -0.46 10.99 18.02
CA TYR A 274 0.75 10.20 17.80
C TYR A 274 2.00 11.08 17.62
N ASP A 275 3.18 10.47 17.68
CA ASP A 275 4.46 11.13 17.37
C ASP A 275 4.67 11.21 15.85
N GLU A 276 4.50 12.41 15.28
CA GLU A 276 4.71 12.66 13.85
C GLU A 276 6.17 12.50 13.41
N GLY A 277 7.12 12.55 14.35
CA GLY A 277 8.56 12.45 14.09
C GLY A 277 9.18 11.11 14.47
N GLU A 278 8.41 10.09 14.86
CA GLU A 278 8.95 8.85 15.45
C GLU A 278 9.99 8.14 14.59
N ASP A 279 9.80 8.11 13.27
CA ASP A 279 10.69 7.39 12.35
C ASP A 279 10.72 8.04 10.95
N PHE A 280 11.74 7.66 10.18
CA PHE A 280 12.05 8.18 8.86
C PHE A 280 10.95 7.85 7.84
N TRP A 281 10.63 8.83 6.99
CA TRP A 281 9.88 8.58 5.76
C TRP A 281 10.78 7.74 4.83
N PRO A 282 10.42 6.52 4.37
CA PRO A 282 9.12 5.85 4.31
C PRO A 282 9.06 4.55 5.15
N LYS A 283 9.73 4.45 6.31
CA LYS A 283 9.73 3.21 7.10
C LYS A 283 8.45 3.00 7.93
N ARG A 284 7.81 4.07 8.43
CA ARG A 284 6.56 3.98 9.25
C ARG A 284 5.37 4.81 8.77
N TYR A 285 5.41 5.44 7.59
CA TYR A 285 4.23 6.15 7.05
C TYR A 285 2.96 5.26 6.90
N VAL A 286 3.15 3.93 6.90
CA VAL A 286 2.12 2.88 6.76
C VAL A 286 1.31 2.65 8.04
N ILE A 287 1.66 3.27 9.18
CA ILE A 287 0.83 3.18 10.39
C ILE A 287 -0.21 4.30 10.46
N TRP A 288 0.03 5.42 9.77
CA TRP A 288 -0.79 6.62 9.90
C TRP A 288 -2.24 6.40 9.47
N GLY A 289 -2.49 5.61 8.43
CA GLY A 289 -3.86 5.24 8.09
C GLY A 289 -4.54 4.46 9.23
N ARG A 290 -3.85 3.49 9.84
CA ARG A 290 -4.40 2.76 11.00
C ARG A 290 -4.65 3.69 12.18
N LEU A 291 -3.74 4.61 12.47
CA LEU A 291 -3.90 5.57 13.56
C LEU A 291 -5.13 6.47 13.35
N ILE A 292 -5.30 7.00 12.13
CA ILE A 292 -6.44 7.85 11.78
C ILE A 292 -7.76 7.04 11.79
N ALA A 293 -7.74 5.75 11.42
CA ALA A 293 -8.90 4.85 11.49
C ALA A 293 -9.51 4.75 12.90
N HIS A 294 -8.68 4.93 13.92
CA HIS A 294 -9.08 4.86 15.33
C HIS A 294 -9.36 6.23 15.95
N GLN A 295 -9.23 7.31 15.17
CA GLN A 295 -9.57 8.66 15.62
C GLN A 295 -11.08 8.94 15.50
N PRO A 296 -11.64 9.84 16.33
CA PRO A 296 -13.04 10.24 16.26
C PRO A 296 -13.46 10.68 14.87
N GLY A 297 -14.52 10.09 14.33
CA GLY A 297 -14.98 10.37 12.97
C GLY A 297 -14.04 9.87 11.86
N LYS A 298 -13.00 9.10 12.20
CA LYS A 298 -12.03 8.51 11.29
C LYS A 298 -11.39 9.56 10.38
N ILE A 299 -10.94 10.67 10.96
CA ILE A 299 -10.32 11.78 10.23
C ILE A 299 -9.21 12.42 11.04
N GLY A 300 -8.17 12.87 10.34
CA GLY A 300 -7.08 13.66 10.90
C GLY A 300 -6.76 14.84 9.99
N TYR A 301 -6.00 15.80 10.49
CA TYR A 301 -5.62 17.01 9.76
C TYR A 301 -4.12 17.21 9.88
N SER A 302 -3.39 17.07 8.76
CA SER A 302 -1.96 17.37 8.73
C SER A 302 -1.76 18.87 8.50
N ILE A 303 -1.18 19.53 9.50
CA ILE A 303 -0.97 20.97 9.56
C ILE A 303 0.51 21.23 9.34
N ILE A 304 0.82 22.04 8.34
CA ILE A 304 2.17 22.54 8.07
C ILE A 304 2.13 24.06 7.90
N ASP A 305 3.29 24.68 7.92
CA ASP A 305 3.45 26.08 7.55
C ASP A 305 4.39 26.22 6.35
N SER A 306 4.69 27.46 5.94
CA SER A 306 5.46 27.72 4.72
C SER A 306 6.85 27.09 4.73
N LYS A 307 7.40 26.76 5.91
CA LYS A 307 8.74 26.18 6.06
C LYS A 307 8.83 24.72 5.61
N ALA A 308 7.72 24.01 5.53
CA ALA A 308 7.69 22.62 5.05
C ALA A 308 7.54 22.53 3.52
N ILE A 309 7.04 23.58 2.88
CA ILE A 309 6.76 23.59 1.44
C ILE A 309 8.06 23.41 0.65
N GLY A 310 8.06 22.47 -0.29
CA GLY A 310 9.23 22.11 -1.10
C GLY A 310 10.07 20.96 -0.54
N HIS A 311 9.76 20.46 0.67
CA HIS A 311 10.46 19.33 1.30
C HIS A 311 9.72 17.99 1.18
N PHE A 312 8.58 17.95 0.49
CA PHE A 312 7.77 16.74 0.29
C PHE A 312 7.08 16.77 -1.07
N MET A 313 6.54 15.62 -1.52
CA MET A 313 5.78 15.55 -2.76
C MET A 313 4.46 16.30 -2.61
N PRO A 314 4.12 17.27 -3.49
CA PRO A 314 2.87 18.00 -3.38
C PRO A 314 1.65 17.07 -3.44
N PRO A 315 0.62 17.31 -2.62
CA PRO A 315 -0.61 16.53 -2.67
C PRO A 315 -1.36 16.79 -3.99
N VAL A 316 -2.14 15.82 -4.44
CA VAL A 316 -3.01 15.96 -5.63
C VAL A 316 -4.04 17.07 -5.46
N PHE A 317 -4.53 17.25 -4.24
CA PHE A 317 -5.48 18.30 -3.91
C PHE A 317 -4.79 19.40 -3.11
N PRO A 318 -4.92 20.68 -3.51
CA PRO A 318 -4.39 21.78 -2.72
C PRO A 318 -4.93 21.76 -1.29
N GLY A 319 -4.04 22.02 -0.33
CA GLY A 319 -4.43 22.18 1.07
C GLY A 319 -5.21 23.47 1.29
N ALA A 320 -6.05 23.48 2.32
CA ALA A 320 -6.70 24.70 2.80
C ALA A 320 -5.65 25.62 3.41
N GLN A 321 -5.72 26.93 3.16
CA GLN A 321 -4.74 27.91 3.63
C GLN A 321 -5.40 29.01 4.45
N ALA A 322 -4.72 29.44 5.50
CA ALA A 322 -5.10 30.59 6.29
C ALA A 322 -3.86 31.33 6.83
N ASN A 323 -4.05 32.61 7.18
CA ASN A 323 -3.00 33.42 7.79
C ASN A 323 -3.00 33.31 9.32
N THR A 324 -4.07 32.76 9.91
CA THR A 324 -4.19 32.54 11.35
C THR A 324 -4.72 31.14 11.66
N LEU A 325 -4.32 30.60 12.82
CA LEU A 325 -4.79 29.28 13.30
C LEU A 325 -6.31 29.27 13.55
N SER A 326 -6.89 30.39 13.99
CA SER A 326 -8.32 30.50 14.24
C SER A 326 -9.15 30.46 12.95
N GLU A 327 -8.70 31.14 11.89
CA GLU A 327 -9.33 31.05 10.57
C GLU A 327 -9.24 29.63 10.01
N LEU A 328 -8.07 29.00 10.15
CA LEU A 328 -7.84 27.63 9.71
C LEU A 328 -8.79 26.65 10.42
N ALA A 329 -8.90 26.72 11.74
CA ALA A 329 -9.81 25.87 12.50
C ALA A 329 -11.26 25.99 12.03
N ARG A 330 -11.74 27.22 11.75
CA ARG A 330 -13.09 27.45 11.22
C ARG A 330 -13.28 26.82 9.84
N GLN A 331 -12.29 26.90 8.94
CA GLN A 331 -12.36 26.25 7.63
C GLN A 331 -12.47 24.72 7.74
N LEU A 332 -11.86 24.14 8.77
CA LEU A 332 -11.87 22.70 9.04
C LEU A 332 -13.09 22.24 9.85
N GLY A 333 -13.91 23.16 10.36
CA GLY A 333 -15.00 22.84 11.27
C GLY A 333 -14.55 22.38 12.66
N LEU A 334 -13.32 22.73 13.08
CA LEU A 334 -12.76 22.44 14.40
C LEU A 334 -13.06 23.58 15.39
N ASP A 335 -13.02 23.29 16.69
CA ASP A 335 -13.08 24.34 17.73
C ASP A 335 -11.85 25.27 17.62
N PRO A 336 -12.02 26.57 17.29
CA PRO A 336 -10.88 27.46 17.09
C PRO A 336 -10.04 27.70 18.33
N LYS A 337 -10.63 27.65 19.53
CA LYS A 337 -9.88 27.85 20.78
C LYS A 337 -9.05 26.61 21.09
N HIS A 338 -9.66 25.42 21.02
CA HIS A 338 -8.96 24.18 21.32
C HIS A 338 -7.82 23.93 20.31
N PHE A 339 -8.11 24.09 19.02
CA PHE A 339 -7.11 23.96 17.96
C PHE A 339 -5.93 24.91 18.13
N THR A 340 -6.21 26.20 18.36
CA THR A 340 -5.15 27.20 18.57
C THR A 340 -4.30 26.84 19.79
N HIS A 341 -4.94 26.45 20.91
CA HIS A 341 -4.24 26.02 22.11
C HIS A 341 -3.33 24.81 21.86
N THR A 342 -3.80 23.78 21.15
CA THR A 342 -3.02 22.59 20.80
C THR A 342 -1.75 22.95 20.01
N VAL A 343 -1.89 23.78 18.98
CA VAL A 343 -0.76 24.19 18.12
C VAL A 343 0.20 25.11 18.87
N GLU A 344 -0.30 26.04 19.67
CA GLU A 344 0.54 26.92 20.50
C GLU A 344 1.31 26.14 21.58
N HIS A 345 0.66 25.17 22.23
CA HIS A 345 1.32 24.30 23.20
C HIS A 345 2.43 23.46 22.55
N TYR A 346 2.18 22.93 21.35
CA TYR A 346 3.23 22.29 20.54
C TYR A 346 4.38 23.25 20.21
N ASN A 347 4.07 24.47 19.75
CA ASN A 347 5.07 25.48 19.40
C ASN A 347 5.98 25.84 20.59
N GLN A 348 5.39 25.98 21.79
CA GLN A 348 6.13 26.26 23.03
C GLN A 348 7.03 25.10 23.46
N ALA A 349 6.64 23.86 23.17
CA ALA A 349 7.41 22.68 23.52
C ALA A 349 8.59 22.40 22.56
N CYS A 350 8.61 23.01 21.37
CA CYS A 350 9.65 22.80 20.36
C CYS A 350 11.04 23.23 20.86
N GLN A 351 11.99 22.29 20.82
CA GLN A 351 13.41 22.52 21.03
C GLN A 351 14.11 22.52 19.67
N LEU A 352 14.62 23.68 19.26
CA LEU A 352 15.27 23.81 17.96
C LEU A 352 16.63 23.10 17.97
N GLY A 353 16.80 22.17 17.04
CA GLY A 353 18.06 21.52 16.72
C GLY A 353 18.61 21.98 15.37
N GLN A 354 19.47 21.16 14.77
CA GLN A 354 19.89 21.28 13.38
C GLN A 354 18.89 20.55 12.48
N PHE A 355 17.94 21.29 11.92
CA PHE A 355 16.93 20.74 11.03
C PHE A 355 17.55 20.10 9.78
N ASP A 356 17.14 18.86 9.50
CA ASP A 356 17.45 18.17 8.26
C ASP A 356 16.32 17.21 7.90
N HIS A 357 15.46 17.63 6.96
CA HIS A 357 14.33 16.81 6.49
C HIS A 357 14.73 15.46 5.86
N SER A 358 16.01 15.24 5.55
CA SER A 358 16.51 14.04 4.87
C SER A 358 17.09 12.98 5.80
N LYS A 359 17.13 13.23 7.12
CA LYS A 359 17.55 12.25 8.13
C LYS A 359 16.81 12.48 9.44
N LEU A 360 16.89 11.50 10.35
CA LEU A 360 16.47 11.72 11.74
C LEU A 360 17.34 12.85 12.33
N ASP A 361 16.73 14.02 12.52
CA ASP A 361 17.41 15.21 13.03
C ASP A 361 17.38 15.26 14.56
N ASN A 362 17.71 16.40 15.17
CA ASN A 362 17.62 16.57 16.62
C ASN A 362 16.64 17.68 17.02
N CYS A 363 15.70 18.01 16.12
CA CYS A 363 14.62 18.93 16.42
C CYS A 363 13.48 18.14 17.10
N ALA A 364 13.25 18.35 18.39
CA ALA A 364 12.28 17.57 19.17
C ALA A 364 11.43 18.46 20.08
N THR A 365 10.32 17.94 20.61
CA THR A 365 9.56 18.62 21.67
C THR A 365 9.96 18.14 23.06
N GLN A 366 9.97 19.02 24.06
CA GLN A 366 10.19 18.68 25.45
C GLN A 366 8.92 18.92 26.29
N GLY A 367 8.55 17.95 27.14
CA GLY A 367 7.40 18.07 28.05
C GLY A 367 6.01 17.97 27.37
N LEU A 368 5.96 17.56 26.10
CA LEU A 368 4.74 17.40 25.32
C LEU A 368 4.33 15.92 25.23
N THR A 369 3.02 15.64 25.27
CA THR A 369 2.47 14.30 25.02
C THR A 369 1.38 14.38 23.95
N PRO A 370 1.44 13.58 22.87
CA PRO A 370 2.59 12.74 22.48
C PRO A 370 3.84 13.59 22.20
N PRO A 371 5.07 13.05 22.29
CA PRO A 371 6.25 13.79 21.85
C PRO A 371 6.20 14.00 20.32
N LYS A 372 7.00 14.93 19.83
CA LYS A 372 7.50 14.92 18.46
C LYS A 372 9.01 14.75 18.53
N THR A 373 9.51 13.56 18.18
CA THR A 373 10.92 13.19 18.44
C THR A 373 11.90 13.75 17.40
N HIS A 374 11.44 14.04 16.19
CA HIS A 374 12.25 14.57 15.09
C HIS A 374 11.47 15.61 14.27
N TRP A 375 12.18 16.48 13.56
CA TRP A 375 11.68 17.57 12.70
C TRP A 375 10.73 18.53 13.41
N ALA A 376 10.78 18.63 14.74
CA ALA A 376 9.93 19.54 15.50
C ALA A 376 10.31 20.99 15.25
N ARG A 377 9.50 21.68 14.46
CA ARG A 377 9.57 23.13 14.23
C ARG A 377 8.24 23.75 14.63
N PRO A 378 8.24 24.95 15.25
CA PRO A 378 7.00 25.69 15.49
C PRO A 378 6.24 25.93 14.19
N ILE A 379 4.91 25.87 14.23
CA ILE A 379 3.99 26.29 13.17
C ILE A 379 3.70 27.78 13.38
N ASP A 380 4.53 28.66 12.81
CA ASP A 380 4.54 30.10 13.09
C ASP A 380 4.77 30.99 11.84
N THR A 381 5.04 30.38 10.69
CA THR A 381 5.37 31.12 9.45
C THR A 381 4.26 30.95 8.41
N PRO A 382 3.34 31.92 8.26
CA PRO A 382 2.21 31.80 7.34
C PRO A 382 2.64 31.75 5.86
N PRO A 383 1.81 31.19 4.96
CA PRO A 383 0.49 30.64 5.24
C PRO A 383 0.57 29.26 5.92
N THR A 384 -0.28 29.06 6.92
CA THR A 384 -0.51 27.71 7.46
C THR A 384 -1.37 26.95 6.45
N THR A 385 -0.93 25.76 6.07
CA THR A 385 -1.60 24.90 5.09
C THR A 385 -2.05 23.62 5.79
N VAL A 386 -3.28 23.18 5.53
CA VAL A 386 -3.83 21.92 6.05
C VAL A 386 -4.28 21.00 4.94
N MET A 387 -3.92 19.73 5.08
CA MET A 387 -4.46 18.63 4.30
C MET A 387 -5.38 17.79 5.20
N PRO A 388 -6.67 17.65 4.89
CA PRO A 388 -7.53 16.69 5.56
C PRO A 388 -7.08 15.28 5.17
N CYS A 389 -6.85 14.44 6.17
CA CYS A 389 -6.35 13.09 6.02
C CYS A 389 -7.42 12.07 6.40
N ASP A 390 -7.64 11.09 5.53
CA ASP A 390 -8.43 9.89 5.75
C ASP A 390 -7.52 8.65 5.61
N GLN A 391 -8.09 7.47 5.85
CA GLN A 391 -7.36 6.22 5.79
C GLN A 391 -7.38 5.66 4.39
N GLY A 392 -6.20 5.54 3.81
CA GLY A 392 -6.00 4.79 2.59
C GLY A 392 -5.79 3.31 2.91
N SER A 393 -6.85 2.52 2.81
CA SER A 393 -6.75 1.06 2.81
C SER A 393 -6.00 0.58 1.55
N PRO A 394 -5.24 -0.52 1.64
CA PRO A 394 -4.12 -0.74 0.75
C PRO A 394 -4.42 -1.59 -0.48
N LEU A 395 -3.41 -1.56 -1.35
CA LEU A 395 -3.01 -2.64 -2.23
C LEU A 395 -2.30 -3.70 -1.38
N PRO A 396 -2.45 -5.01 -1.62
CA PRO A 396 -1.85 -6.04 -0.77
C PRO A 396 -0.38 -5.73 -0.59
N ILE A 397 0.07 -5.77 0.67
CA ILE A 397 1.45 -6.11 0.93
C ILE A 397 1.54 -7.54 0.42
N SER A 398 2.26 -7.75 -0.67
CA SER A 398 2.81 -9.08 -0.90
C SER A 398 3.79 -9.30 0.26
N ASP A 399 3.30 -9.93 1.32
CA ASP A 399 4.16 -10.48 2.37
C ASP A 399 5.05 -11.58 1.77
#